data_AF-R9MZZ8-F1
#
_entry.id   AF-R9MZZ8-F1
#
_cell.length_a   1.000
_cell.length_b   1.000
_cell.length_c   1.000
_cell.angle_alpha   90.00
_cell.angle_beta   90.00
_cell.angle_gamma   90.00
#
_symmetry.space_group_name_H-M   'P 1'
#
loop_
_entity.id
_entity.type
_entity.pdbx_description
1 polymer ?
#
loop_
_entity_poly.entity_id
_entity_poly.type
_entity_poly.pdbx_seq_one_letter_code
_entity_poly.pdbx_strand_id
1 'polypeptide(L)'
;MARPKGENTLRKHFKLTEETARILAECSKAENMNESEYIRYLILNRLEHPRSRELELEIMRLRNEINKIGLNINQIVKNNNSYIYNKDDKISLAKDMEMIKELLMRLTVTIF
;
A
#
# COMPACT_ATOMS: atom_id res chain seq x y z
N MET A 1 -30.05 -15.79 -42.57
CA MET A 1 -30.04 -16.79 -41.49
C MET A 1 -30.56 -16.14 -40.21
N ALA A 2 -31.77 -16.51 -39.75
CA ALA A 2 -32.35 -15.97 -38.53
C ALA A 2 -31.61 -16.54 -37.31
N ARG A 3 -31.16 -15.69 -36.38
CA ARG A 3 -30.54 -16.13 -35.11
C ARG A 3 -31.55 -16.98 -34.32
N PRO A 4 -31.15 -18.12 -33.73
CA PRO A 4 -32.03 -18.91 -32.89
C PRO A 4 -32.52 -18.05 -31.71
N LYS A 5 -33.84 -17.94 -31.57
CA LYS A 5 -34.50 -17.30 -30.42
C LYS A 5 -34.26 -18.18 -29.19
N GLY A 6 -33.42 -17.76 -28.26
CA GLY A 6 -33.31 -18.44 -26.97
C GLY A 6 -32.26 -17.92 -26.01
N GLU A 7 -31.05 -17.60 -26.47
CA GLU A 7 -29.94 -17.22 -25.58
C GLU A 7 -29.73 -15.70 -25.53
N ASN A 8 -29.58 -15.16 -24.31
CA ASN A 8 -29.32 -13.73 -24.01
C ASN A 8 -30.51 -12.78 -24.25
N THR A 9 -31.71 -13.12 -23.75
CA THR A 9 -32.93 -12.32 -23.90
C THR A 9 -33.08 -11.18 -22.87
N LEU A 10 -32.36 -11.23 -21.76
CA LEU A 10 -32.44 -10.23 -20.69
C LEU A 10 -31.50 -9.05 -20.96
N ARG A 11 -32.02 -7.83 -20.86
CA ARG A 11 -31.25 -6.59 -21.03
C ARG A 11 -30.96 -5.94 -19.67
N LYS A 12 -29.72 -5.52 -19.47
CA LYS A 12 -29.28 -4.74 -18.30
C LYS A 12 -28.60 -3.47 -18.80
N HIS A 13 -29.02 -2.33 -18.23
CA HIS A 13 -28.43 -1.03 -18.54
C HIS A 13 -27.47 -0.65 -17.41
N PHE A 14 -26.26 -0.21 -17.77
CA PHE A 14 -25.23 0.22 -16.84
C PHE A 14 -24.77 1.63 -17.20
N LYS A 15 -24.39 2.42 -16.20
CA LYS A 15 -23.71 3.71 -16.42
C LYS A 15 -22.21 3.46 -16.43
N LEU A 16 -21.54 3.96 -17.46
CA LEU A 16 -20.08 3.91 -17.61
C LEU A 16 -19.55 5.35 -17.65
N THR A 17 -18.31 5.52 -17.24
CA THR A 17 -17.57 6.75 -17.53
C THR A 17 -17.06 6.66 -18.96
N GLU A 18 -16.67 7.79 -19.55
CA GLU A 18 -16.11 7.82 -20.91
C GLU A 18 -14.88 6.91 -21.03
N GLU A 19 -14.01 6.94 -20.01
CA GLU A 19 -12.83 6.10 -19.97
C GLU A 19 -13.16 4.61 -19.88
N THR A 20 -14.13 4.20 -19.05
CA THR A 20 -14.48 2.78 -18.96
C THR A 20 -15.20 2.26 -20.20
N ALA A 21 -15.96 3.12 -20.89
CA ALA A 21 -16.54 2.78 -22.19
C ALA A 21 -15.46 2.63 -23.27
N ARG A 22 -14.46 3.52 -23.29
CA ARG A 22 -13.32 3.44 -24.22
C ARG A 22 -12.53 2.15 -24.03
N ILE A 23 -12.16 1.83 -22.78
CA ILE A 23 -11.45 0.59 -22.44
C ILE A 23 -12.27 -0.63 -22.85
N LEU A 24 -13.58 -0.65 -22.57
CA LEU A 24 -14.46 -1.75 -22.95
C LEU A 24 -14.43 -2.01 -24.46
N ALA A 25 -14.51 -0.94 -25.27
CA ALA A 25 -14.48 -1.03 -26.73
C ALA A 25 -13.11 -1.48 -27.27
N GLU A 26 -12.01 -1.03 -26.67
CA GLU A 26 -10.65 -1.45 -27.05
C GLU A 26 -10.41 -2.91 -26.73
N CYS A 27 -10.75 -3.35 -25.51
CA CYS A 27 -10.56 -4.72 -25.08
C CYS A 27 -11.46 -5.70 -25.85
N SER A 28 -12.72 -5.36 -26.10
CA SER A 28 -13.61 -6.25 -26.88
C SER A 28 -13.08 -6.45 -28.30
N LYS A 29 -12.57 -5.38 -28.93
CA LYS A 29 -11.96 -5.46 -30.26
C LYS A 29 -10.69 -6.29 -30.27
N ALA A 30 -9.82 -6.15 -29.26
CA ALA A 30 -8.58 -6.93 -29.16
C ALA A 30 -8.87 -8.44 -29.12
N GLU A 31 -9.97 -8.83 -28.45
CA GLU A 31 -10.43 -10.22 -28.37
C GLU A 31 -11.33 -10.65 -29.54
N ASN A 32 -11.52 -9.80 -30.57
CA ASN A 32 -12.41 -10.03 -31.70
C ASN A 32 -13.88 -10.32 -31.31
N MET A 33 -14.37 -9.70 -30.23
CA MET A 33 -15.73 -9.83 -29.71
C MET A 33 -16.48 -8.49 -29.74
N ASN A 34 -17.82 -8.54 -29.78
CA ASN A 34 -18.59 -7.33 -29.44
C ASN A 34 -18.60 -7.09 -27.92
N GLU A 35 -18.87 -5.87 -27.48
CA GLU A 35 -18.84 -5.50 -26.06
C GLU A 35 -19.74 -6.37 -25.17
N SER A 36 -20.90 -6.81 -25.68
CA SER A 36 -21.82 -7.69 -24.94
C SER A 36 -21.34 -9.13 -24.84
N GLU A 37 -20.62 -9.64 -25.85
CA GLU A 37 -19.91 -10.92 -25.78
C GLU A 37 -18.75 -10.84 -24.81
N TYR A 38 -17.97 -9.76 -24.89
CA TYR A 38 -16.82 -9.55 -24.03
C TYR A 38 -17.21 -9.43 -22.55
N ILE A 39 -18.26 -8.69 -22.20
CA ILE A 39 -18.77 -8.63 -20.82
C ILE A 39 -19.20 -10.01 -20.33
N ARG A 40 -19.87 -10.81 -21.16
CA ARG A 40 -20.28 -12.18 -20.78
C ARG A 40 -19.06 -13.09 -20.60
N TYR A 41 -18.08 -13.01 -21.49
CA TYR A 41 -16.80 -13.71 -21.40
C TYR A 41 -16.11 -13.37 -20.08
N LEU A 42 -16.00 -12.09 -19.70
CA LEU A 42 -15.41 -11.68 -18.42
C LEU A 42 -16.17 -12.26 -17.22
N ILE A 43 -17.50 -12.22 -17.24
CA ILE A 43 -18.33 -12.76 -16.15
C ILE A 43 -18.12 -14.27 -16.02
N LEU A 44 -18.12 -15.00 -17.14
CA LEU A 44 -18.00 -16.45 -17.17
C LEU A 44 -16.58 -16.92 -16.83
N ASN A 45 -15.53 -16.32 -17.41
CA ASN A 45 -14.15 -16.67 -17.07
C ASN A 45 -13.83 -16.39 -15.60
N ARG A 46 -14.38 -15.31 -15.05
CA ARG A 46 -14.23 -15.00 -13.63
C ARG A 46 -14.87 -16.07 -12.75
N LEU A 47 -15.95 -16.71 -13.20
CA LEU A 47 -16.59 -17.82 -12.51
C LEU A 47 -15.84 -19.14 -12.70
N GLU A 48 -15.24 -19.37 -13.87
CA GLU A 48 -14.48 -20.59 -14.18
C GLU A 48 -13.06 -20.62 -13.58
N HIS A 49 -12.49 -19.45 -13.28
CA HIS A 49 -11.14 -19.32 -12.72
C HIS A 49 -11.12 -18.53 -11.41
N PRO A 50 -11.82 -18.98 -10.35
CA PRO A 50 -11.86 -18.30 -9.05
C PRO A 50 -10.47 -18.15 -8.41
N ARG A 51 -9.55 -19.07 -8.76
CA ARG A 51 -8.14 -19.05 -8.36
C ARG A 51 -7.40 -17.78 -8.80
N SER A 52 -7.77 -17.18 -9.93
CA SER A 52 -7.18 -15.92 -10.41
C SER A 52 -7.51 -14.75 -9.47
N ARG A 53 -8.74 -14.71 -8.93
CA ARG A 53 -9.17 -13.69 -7.97
C ARG A 53 -8.49 -13.85 -6.61
N GLU A 54 -8.33 -15.09 -6.15
CA GLU A 54 -7.58 -15.37 -4.92
C GLU A 54 -6.11 -14.95 -5.06
N LEU A 55 -5.49 -15.27 -6.20
CA LEU A 55 -4.14 -14.86 -6.53
C LEU A 55 -4.01 -13.32 -6.63
N GLU A 56 -4.95 -12.63 -7.27
CA GLU A 56 -4.99 -11.16 -7.31
C GLU A 56 -5.08 -10.55 -5.90
N LEU A 57 -5.93 -11.10 -5.03
CA LEU A 57 -6.05 -10.66 -3.64
C LEU A 57 -4.76 -10.92 -2.85
N GLU A 58 -4.11 -12.05 -3.09
CA GLU A 58 -2.84 -12.39 -2.46
C GLU A 58 -1.71 -11.45 -2.93
N ILE A 59 -1.65 -11.14 -4.22
CA ILE A 59 -0.73 -10.14 -4.78
C ILE A 59 -0.98 -8.75 -4.19
N MET A 60 -2.26 -8.34 -4.04
CA MET A 60 -2.60 -7.08 -3.39
C MET A 60 -2.15 -7.03 -1.92
N ARG A 61 -2.33 -8.13 -1.18
CA ARG A 61 -1.85 -8.24 0.21
C ARG A 61 -0.33 -8.15 0.27
N LEU A 62 0.37 -8.87 -0.60
CA LEU A 62 1.83 -8.85 -0.69
C LEU A 62 2.34 -7.43 -1.00
N ARG A 63 1.72 -6.73 -1.96
CA ARG A 63 2.03 -5.33 -2.28
C ARG A 63 1.90 -4.42 -1.06
N ASN A 64 0.84 -4.59 -0.28
CA ASN A 64 0.60 -3.79 0.92
C ASN A 64 1.64 -4.06 2.01
N GLU A 65 2.04 -5.33 2.20
CA GLU A 65 3.11 -5.69 3.14
C GLU A 65 4.47 -5.11 2.70
N ILE A 66 4.82 -5.19 1.41
CA ILE A 66 6.03 -4.56 0.86
C ILE A 66 6.02 -3.04 1.11
N ASN A 67 4.88 -2.37 0.90
CA ASN A 67 4.75 -0.94 1.18
C ASN A 67 4.99 -0.61 2.66
N LYS A 68 4.45 -1.41 3.59
CA LYS A 68 4.72 -1.23 5.03
C LYS A 68 6.20 -1.40 5.37
N ILE A 69 6.86 -2.40 4.79
CA ILE A 69 8.31 -2.60 4.97
C ILE A 69 9.08 -1.37 4.45
N GLY A 70 8.74 -0.86 3.27
CA GLY A 70 9.35 0.35 2.71
C GLY A 70 9.17 1.58 3.60
N LEU A 71 8.00 1.76 4.20
CA LEU A 71 7.75 2.83 5.18
C LEU A 71 8.63 2.68 6.43
N ASN A 72 8.74 1.46 6.96
CA ASN A 72 9.60 1.18 8.12
C ASN A 72 11.07 1.47 7.82
N ILE A 73 11.57 1.05 6.65
CA ILE A 73 12.94 1.34 6.20
C ILE A 73 13.15 2.86 6.10
N ASN A 74 12.22 3.58 5.47
CA ASN A 74 12.29 5.03 5.36
C ASN A 74 12.33 5.71 6.73
N GLN A 75 11.58 5.20 7.70
CA GLN A 75 11.60 5.74 9.06
C GLN A 75 12.95 5.49 9.74
N ILE A 76 13.54 4.29 9.60
CA ILE A 76 14.87 3.98 10.14
C ILE A 76 15.92 4.91 9.53
N VAL A 77 15.90 5.10 8.21
CA VAL A 77 16.83 5.99 7.51
C VAL A 77 16.64 7.44 7.96
N LYS A 78 15.39 7.92 8.06
CA LYS A 78 15.10 9.25 8.61
C LYS A 78 15.63 9.41 10.02
N ASN A 79 15.41 8.42 10.89
CA ASN A 79 15.90 8.44 12.27
C ASN A 79 17.44 8.46 12.31
N ASN A 80 18.12 7.65 11.48
CA ASN A 80 19.57 7.63 11.39
C ASN A 80 20.14 8.96 10.88
N ASN A 81 19.54 9.50 9.82
CA ASN A 81 19.94 10.78 9.22
C ASN A 81 19.52 12.00 10.02
N SER A 82 18.61 11.85 10.99
CA SER A 82 18.12 12.97 11.80
C SER A 82 19.12 13.47 12.85
N TYR A 83 20.28 12.81 13.03
CA TYR A 83 21.37 13.27 13.91
C TYR A 83 20.87 13.79 15.28
N ILE A 84 19.86 13.15 15.88
CA ILE A 84 19.26 13.57 17.17
C ILE A 84 20.28 13.49 18.33
N TYR A 85 21.48 12.98 18.07
CA TYR A 85 22.61 13.05 18.97
C TYR A 85 23.54 14.20 18.58
N ASN A 86 23.31 15.38 19.18
CA ASN A 86 24.25 16.49 19.07
C ASN A 86 25.47 16.22 19.98
N LYS A 87 26.67 16.37 19.42
CA LYS A 87 27.93 16.26 20.17
C LYS A 87 28.00 17.28 21.32
N ASP A 88 27.37 18.45 21.14
CA ASP A 88 27.31 19.49 22.16
C ASP A 88 26.39 19.09 23.32
N ASP A 89 25.31 18.37 23.08
CA ASP A 89 24.44 17.83 24.14
C ASP A 89 25.21 16.84 25.03
N LYS A 90 26.10 16.04 24.43
CA LYS A 90 27.00 15.15 25.18
C LYS A 90 28.00 15.93 26.05
N ILE A 91 28.54 17.04 25.54
CA ILE A 91 29.48 17.89 26.29
C ILE A 91 28.75 18.59 27.44
N SER A 92 27.55 19.11 27.21
CA SER A 92 26.72 19.74 28.25
C SER A 92 26.36 18.74 29.35
N LEU A 93 25.91 17.54 28.98
CA LEU A 93 25.59 16.49 29.94
C LEU A 93 26.80 16.09 30.81
N ALA A 94 28.00 16.01 30.22
CA ALA A 94 29.21 15.69 30.98
C ALA A 94 29.55 16.79 32.01
N LYS A 95 29.37 18.06 31.66
CA LYS A 95 29.56 19.19 32.58
C LYS A 95 28.56 19.18 33.72
N ASP A 96 27.28 18.95 33.42
CA ASP A 96 26.22 18.90 34.42
C ASP A 96 26.49 17.77 35.44
N MET A 97 26.95 16.61 34.99
CA MET A 97 27.29 15.49 35.86
C MET A 97 28.49 15.76 36.78
N GLU A 98 29.53 16.45 36.28
CA GLU A 98 30.66 16.83 37.15
C GLU A 98 30.24 17.87 38.19
N MET A 99 29.39 18.83 37.81
CA MET A 99 28.86 19.82 38.76
C MET A 99 27.99 19.16 39.84
N ILE A 100 27.14 18.20 39.48
CA ILE A 100 26.35 17.42 40.46
C ILE A 100 27.28 16.69 41.43
N LYS A 101 28.32 16.04 40.91
CA LYS A 101 29.30 15.29 41.72
C LYS A 101 30.06 16.21 42.68
N GLU A 102 30.47 17.41 42.26
CA GLU A 102 31.10 18.41 43.12
C GLU A 102 30.15 18.89 44.23
N LEU A 103 28.88 19.15 43.89
CA LEU A 103 27.87 19.55 44.86
C LEU A 103 27.57 18.44 45.88
N LEU A 104 27.47 17.19 45.42
CA LEU A 104 27.31 16.03 46.29
C LEU A 104 28.52 15.85 47.22
N MET A 105 29.75 15.97 46.69
CA MET A 105 30.96 15.92 47.52
C MET A 105 30.96 17.02 48.58
N ARG A 106 30.65 18.27 48.21
CA ARG A 106 30.53 19.37 49.18
C ARG A 106 29.48 19.09 50.26
N LEU A 107 28.29 18.61 49.87
CA LEU A 107 27.24 18.26 50.82
C LEU A 107 27.71 17.15 51.77
N THR A 108 28.35 16.10 51.25
CA THR A 108 28.87 15.02 52.10
C THR A 108 29.97 15.49 53.05
N VAL A 109 30.85 16.41 52.62
CA VAL A 109 31.91 16.97 53.48
C VAL A 109 31.37 17.97 54.51
N THR A 110 30.22 18.61 54.26
CA THR A 110 29.61 19.58 55.19
C THR A 110 28.72 18.90 56.24
N ILE A 111 28.32 17.64 56.02
CA ILE A 111 27.40 16.88 56.89
C ILE A 111 28.16 15.98 57.89
N PHE A 112 29.50 15.90 57.82
CA PHE A 112 30.38 15.26 58.81
C PHE A 112 31.34 16.29 59.44
#